data_AF-A0AAW5B6Z2-F1
#
_entry.id   AF-A0AAW5B6Z2-F1
#
_cell.length_a   1.000
_cell.length_b   1.000
_cell.length_c   1.000
_cell.angle_alpha   90.00
_cell.angle_beta   90.00
_cell.angle_gamma   90.00
#
_symmetry.space_group_name_H-M   'P 1'
#
loop_
_entity.id
_entity.type
_entity.pdbx_description
1 polymer ?
#
loop_
_entity_poly.entity_id
_entity_poly.type
_entity_poly.pdbx_seq_one_letter_code
_entity_poly.pdbx_strand_id
1 'polypeptide(L)'
;MLTRMKKMLKKEKGFTLVELLAVIAILAIIVAIAVPTIGNVISKSRDDANIANIELIENAARLADVSEDFTDGMDVDDLVSAGYLEENPEVPGGSGTYSGTLGKEDGVITYTE
;
A
#
# COMPACT_ATOMS: atom_id res chain seq x y z
N MET A 1 -43.28 3.96 49.64
CA MET A 1 -42.84 4.21 48.24
C MET A 1 -41.39 3.78 47.97
N LEU A 2 -40.47 3.88 48.94
CA LEU A 2 -39.03 3.54 48.79
C LEU A 2 -38.71 2.09 48.35
N THR A 3 -39.59 1.13 48.62
CA THR A 3 -39.36 -0.30 48.30
C THR A 3 -39.41 -0.60 46.80
N ARG A 4 -40.12 0.21 46.00
CA ARG A 4 -40.19 0.02 44.54
C ARG A 4 -38.90 0.47 43.83
N MET A 5 -38.25 1.54 44.31
CA MET A 5 -36.97 2.03 43.74
C MET A 5 -35.82 1.03 43.95
N LYS A 6 -35.72 0.37 45.11
CA LYS A 6 -34.72 -0.68 45.37
C LYS A 6 -34.86 -1.92 44.47
N LYS A 7 -36.06 -2.20 43.94
CA LYS A 7 -36.33 -3.35 43.07
C LYS A 7 -35.98 -3.07 41.59
N MET A 8 -35.91 -1.79 41.20
CA MET A 8 -35.44 -1.38 39.86
C MET A 8 -33.92 -1.47 39.74
N LEU A 9 -33.17 -1.06 40.77
CA LEU A 9 -31.70 -1.11 40.80
C LEU A 9 -31.11 -2.54 40.83
N LYS A 10 -31.92 -3.56 41.18
CA LYS A 10 -31.53 -4.98 41.18
C LYS A 10 -31.81 -5.71 39.86
N LYS A 11 -32.28 -5.00 38.82
CA LYS A 11 -32.61 -5.57 37.50
C LYS A 11 -31.55 -5.29 36.43
N GLU A 12 -30.33 -4.95 36.81
CA GLU A 12 -29.19 -4.94 35.89
C GLU A 12 -28.89 -6.39 35.48
N LYS A 13 -29.42 -6.82 34.32
CA LYS A 13 -29.02 -8.09 33.69
C LYS A 13 -27.59 -7.90 33.18
N GLY A 14 -26.61 -8.22 34.01
CA GLY A 14 -25.21 -8.23 33.63
C GLY A 14 -24.95 -9.24 32.51
N PHE A 15 -24.02 -8.88 31.62
CA PHE A 15 -23.54 -9.74 30.54
C PHE A 15 -22.99 -11.05 31.10
N THR A 16 -23.39 -12.18 30.53
CA THR A 16 -22.87 -13.49 30.99
C THR A 16 -21.50 -13.76 30.36
N LEU A 17 -20.62 -14.48 31.08
CA LEU A 17 -19.33 -14.89 30.52
C LEU A 17 -19.49 -15.79 29.29
N VAL A 18 -20.59 -16.54 29.22
CA VAL A 18 -20.91 -17.41 28.08
C VAL A 18 -21.22 -16.60 26.83
N GLU A 19 -21.96 -15.50 26.96
CA GLU A 19 -22.22 -14.58 25.84
C GLU A 19 -20.92 -13.95 25.33
N LEU A 20 -20.00 -13.56 26.23
CA LEU A 20 -18.69 -13.05 25.82
C LEU A 20 -17.84 -14.11 25.10
N LEU A 21 -17.86 -15.33 25.61
CA LEU A 21 -17.12 -16.45 25.05
C LEU A 21 -17.57 -16.80 23.63
N ALA A 22 -18.88 -16.79 23.37
CA ALA A 22 -19.42 -17.04 22.04
C ALA A 22 -18.98 -15.96 21.02
N VAL A 23 -18.93 -14.69 21.43
CA VAL A 23 -18.51 -13.58 20.56
C VAL A 23 -17.03 -13.69 20.18
N ILE A 24 -16.14 -13.93 21.14
CA ILE A 24 -14.70 -14.05 20.85
C ILE A 24 -14.39 -15.28 19.99
N ALA A 25 -15.17 -16.37 20.12
CA ALA A 25 -15.02 -17.55 19.28
C ALA A 25 -15.33 -17.24 17.80
N ILE A 26 -16.39 -16.47 17.53
CA ILE A 26 -16.73 -16.04 16.16
C ILE A 26 -15.68 -15.06 15.63
N LEU A 27 -15.24 -14.09 16.45
CA LEU A 27 -14.18 -13.14 16.07
C LEU A 27 -12.88 -13.85 15.71
N ALA A 28 -12.50 -14.91 16.43
CA ALA A 28 -11.30 -15.69 16.14
C ALA A 28 -11.36 -16.33 14.75
N ILE A 29 -12.51 -16.88 14.35
CA ILE A 29 -12.71 -17.47 13.02
C ILE A 29 -12.62 -16.40 11.93
N ILE A 30 -13.24 -15.23 12.14
CA ILE A 30 -13.18 -14.12 11.18
C ILE A 30 -11.74 -13.64 11.01
N VAL A 31 -11.02 -13.38 12.10
CA VAL A 31 -9.63 -12.90 12.08
C VAL A 31 -8.72 -13.90 11.39
N ALA A 32 -8.91 -15.21 11.62
CA ALA A 32 -8.10 -16.26 11.02
C ALA A 32 -8.13 -16.24 9.48
N ILE A 33 -9.25 -15.86 8.86
CA ILE A 33 -9.39 -15.74 7.40
C ILE A 33 -9.04 -14.32 6.95
N ALA A 34 -9.49 -13.30 7.67
CA ALA A 34 -9.36 -11.90 7.26
C ALA A 34 -7.89 -11.43 7.18
N VAL A 35 -7.06 -11.81 8.15
CA VAL A 35 -5.65 -11.38 8.20
C VAL A 35 -4.85 -11.80 6.95
N PRO A 36 -4.80 -13.09 6.55
CA PRO A 36 -4.07 -13.48 5.35
C PRO A 36 -4.69 -12.91 4.07
N THR A 37 -6.02 -12.82 3.97
CA THR A 37 -6.68 -12.24 2.80
C THR A 37 -6.33 -10.76 2.63
N ILE A 38 -6.42 -9.96 3.69
CA ILE A 38 -6.07 -8.53 3.65
C ILE A 38 -4.57 -8.36 3.36
N GLY A 39 -3.72 -9.19 3.98
CA GLY A 39 -2.28 -9.19 3.69
C GLY A 39 -1.96 -9.40 2.21
N ASN A 40 -2.61 -10.39 1.58
CA ASN A 40 -2.44 -10.65 0.14
C ASN A 40 -2.93 -9.49 -0.74
N VAL A 41 -4.06 -8.88 -0.40
CA VAL A 41 -4.59 -7.71 -1.13
C VAL A 41 -3.64 -6.53 -1.02
N ILE A 42 -3.10 -6.27 0.17
CA ILE A 42 -2.12 -5.18 0.39
C ILE A 42 -0.84 -5.46 -0.39
N SER A 43 -0.32 -6.70 -0.36
CA SER A 43 0.87 -7.08 -1.12
C SER A 43 0.65 -6.87 -2.62
N LYS A 44 -0.47 -7.36 -3.15
CA LYS A 44 -0.77 -7.20 -4.57
C LYS A 44 -0.94 -5.73 -4.97
N SER A 45 -1.58 -4.93 -4.12
CA SER A 45 -1.72 -3.49 -4.37
C SER A 45 -0.37 -2.77 -4.39
N ARG A 46 0.60 -3.21 -3.56
CA ARG A 46 1.97 -2.68 -3.58
C ARG A 46 2.71 -3.07 -4.85
N ASP A 47 2.60 -4.34 -5.26
CA ASP A 47 3.22 -4.82 -6.50
C ASP A 47 2.66 -4.08 -7.71
N ASP A 48 1.34 -3.89 -7.77
CA ASP A 48 0.67 -3.18 -8.87
C ASP A 48 1.06 -1.68 -8.88
N ALA A 49 1.14 -1.04 -7.71
CA ALA A 49 1.63 0.33 -7.61
C ALA A 49 3.10 0.45 -8.01
N ASN A 50 3.94 -0.54 -7.67
CA ASN A 50 5.35 -0.56 -8.03
C ASN A 50 5.54 -0.65 -9.55
N ILE A 51 4.77 -1.54 -10.20
CA ILE A 51 4.76 -1.66 -11.67
C ILE A 51 4.32 -0.34 -12.31
N ALA A 52 3.24 0.27 -11.80
CA ALA A 52 2.74 1.55 -12.33
C ALA A 52 3.77 2.68 -12.19
N ASN A 53 4.51 2.74 -11.08
CA ASN A 53 5.58 3.72 -10.88
C ASN A 53 6.74 3.49 -11.86
N ILE A 54 7.18 2.24 -12.05
CA ILE A 54 8.23 1.90 -13.02
C ILE A 54 7.78 2.28 -14.45
N GLU A 55 6.56 1.94 -14.84
CA GLU A 55 6.00 2.33 -16.14
C GLU A 55 5.98 3.86 -16.30
N LEU A 56 5.66 4.60 -15.25
CA LEU A 56 5.66 6.06 -15.25
C LEU A 56 7.08 6.63 -15.44
N ILE A 57 8.08 6.07 -14.76
CA ILE A 57 9.50 6.43 -14.93
C ILE A 57 9.98 6.11 -16.36
N GLU A 58 9.69 4.91 -16.87
CA GLU A 58 10.06 4.52 -18.23
C GLU A 58 9.38 5.40 -19.29
N ASN A 59 8.11 5.79 -19.08
CA ASN A 59 7.43 6.72 -19.96
C ASN A 59 8.06 8.12 -19.94
N ALA A 60 8.45 8.62 -18.77
CA ALA A 60 9.19 9.87 -18.66
C ALA A 60 10.53 9.80 -19.41
N ALA A 61 11.26 8.69 -19.27
CA ALA A 61 12.49 8.45 -20.00
C ALA A 61 12.28 8.38 -21.52
N ARG A 62 11.18 7.77 -21.98
CA ARG A 62 10.80 7.76 -23.40
C ARG A 62 10.53 9.16 -23.94
N LEU A 63 9.90 10.02 -23.15
CA LEU A 63 9.70 11.43 -23.52
C LEU A 63 11.04 12.18 -23.60
N ALA A 64 11.97 11.91 -22.68
CA ALA A 64 13.32 12.46 -22.73
C ALA A 64 14.09 11.99 -23.99
N ASP A 65 13.92 10.72 -24.38
CA ASP A 65 14.57 10.14 -25.57
C ASP A 65 14.05 10.75 -26.87
N VAL A 66 12.74 10.99 -26.96
CA VAL A 66 12.14 11.71 -28.10
C VAL A 66 12.65 13.15 -28.21
N SER A 67 13.04 13.74 -27.09
CA SER A 67 13.53 15.12 -27.00
C SER A 67 15.06 15.22 -27.13
N GLU A 68 15.75 14.09 -27.38
CA GLU A 68 17.22 13.98 -27.45
C GLU A 68 17.96 14.30 -26.14
N ASP A 69 17.25 14.34 -25.00
CA ASP A 69 17.82 14.60 -23.67
C ASP A 69 18.17 13.32 -22.88
N PHE A 70 17.74 12.15 -23.38
CA PHE A 70 18.02 10.88 -22.73
C PHE A 70 19.48 10.45 -22.89
N THR A 71 20.07 9.95 -21.81
CA THR A 71 21.39 9.32 -21.79
C THR A 71 21.31 7.97 -21.10
N ASP A 72 21.99 6.97 -21.67
CA ASP A 72 22.05 5.63 -21.09
C ASP A 72 22.73 5.68 -19.72
N GLY A 73 22.08 5.10 -18.70
CA GLY A 73 22.52 5.16 -17.30
C GLY A 73 22.01 6.35 -16.49
N MET A 74 21.11 7.18 -17.06
CA MET A 74 20.39 8.23 -16.34
C MET A 74 19.57 7.63 -15.19
N ASP A 75 19.54 8.30 -14.03
CA ASP A 75 18.71 7.87 -12.90
C ASP A 75 17.35 8.61 -12.87
N VAL A 76 16.51 8.28 -11.88
CA VAL A 76 15.18 8.89 -11.75
C VAL A 76 15.27 10.37 -11.35
N ASP A 77 16.30 10.76 -10.59
CA ASP A 77 16.46 12.13 -10.12
C ASP A 77 16.96 13.06 -11.24
N ASP A 78 17.71 12.52 -12.20
CA ASP A 78 18.06 13.18 -13.45
C ASP A 78 16.80 13.51 -14.28
N LEU A 79 15.83 12.57 -14.37
CA LEU A 79 14.55 12.82 -15.06
C LEU A 79 13.72 13.92 -14.38
N VAL A 80 13.76 13.98 -13.05
CA VAL A 80 13.13 15.05 -12.28
C VAL A 80 13.82 16.39 -12.58
N SER A 81 15.15 16.40 -12.56
CA SER A 81 15.96 17.58 -12.83
C SER A 81 15.78 18.10 -14.26
N ALA A 82 15.60 17.20 -15.22
CA ALA A 82 15.30 17.51 -16.61
C ALA A 82 13.83 17.90 -16.86
N GLY A 83 12.96 17.77 -15.86
CA GLY A 83 11.55 18.20 -15.93
C GLY A 83 10.62 17.24 -16.66
N TYR A 84 11.06 16.00 -16.91
CA TYR A 84 10.22 14.93 -17.46
C TYR A 84 9.37 14.24 -16.39
N LEU A 85 9.74 14.42 -15.12
CA LEU A 85 9.07 13.88 -13.96
C LEU A 85 8.91 14.96 -12.88
N GLU A 86 7.76 15.03 -12.21
CA GLU A 86 7.53 16.04 -11.16
C GLU A 86 8.31 15.73 -9.89
N GLU A 87 8.31 14.46 -9.49
CA GLU A 87 9.01 13.96 -8.31
C GLU A 87 9.35 12.48 -8.47
N ASN A 88 10.39 12.02 -7.77
CA ASN A 88 10.74 10.61 -7.71
C ASN A 88 9.73 9.88 -6.78
N PRO A 89 8.93 8.93 -7.30
CA PRO A 89 7.87 8.30 -6.51
C PRO A 89 8.44 7.45 -5.37
N GLU A 90 7.68 7.34 -4.28
CA GLU A 90 8.04 6.44 -3.17
C GLU A 90 7.76 4.98 -3.52
N VAL A 91 8.63 4.08 -3.04
CA VAL A 91 8.45 2.64 -3.22
C VAL A 91 7.29 2.13 -2.36
N PRO A 92 6.22 1.55 -2.94
CA PRO A 92 5.03 1.15 -2.19
C PRO A 92 5.32 0.12 -1.10
N GLY A 93 5.19 0.53 0.16
CA GLY A 93 5.44 -0.34 1.32
C GLY A 93 6.91 -0.56 1.67
N GLY A 94 7.83 0.11 0.96
CA GLY A 94 9.24 0.22 1.30
C GLY A 94 9.55 1.54 2.03
N SER A 95 10.84 1.80 2.21
CA SER A 95 11.35 3.10 2.65
C SER A 95 12.24 3.69 1.55
N GLY A 96 11.90 4.86 1.04
CA GLY A 96 12.69 5.58 0.03
C GLY A 96 12.04 5.61 -1.35
N THR A 97 12.83 6.02 -2.32
CA THR A 97 12.44 6.27 -3.71
C THR A 97 13.18 5.32 -4.66
N TYR A 98 12.87 5.39 -5.95
CA TYR A 98 13.55 4.58 -6.98
C TYR A 98 14.95 5.13 -7.23
N SER A 99 15.97 4.29 -7.04
CA SER A 99 17.39 4.66 -7.19
C SER A 99 18.11 3.93 -8.32
N GLY A 100 17.37 3.17 -9.12
CA GLY A 100 17.89 2.46 -10.27
C GLY A 100 18.22 3.39 -11.45
N THR A 101 18.74 2.79 -12.50
CA THR A 101 19.13 3.49 -13.74
C THR A 101 18.26 3.06 -14.91
N LEU A 102 18.16 3.94 -15.90
CA LEU A 102 17.45 3.70 -17.14
C LEU A 102 18.44 3.30 -18.23
N GLY A 103 18.21 2.11 -18.77
CA GLY A 103 18.97 1.57 -19.90
C GLY A 103 18.15 1.62 -21.19
N LYS A 104 18.80 1.83 -22.33
CA LYS A 104 18.15 1.68 -23.65
C LYS A 104 18.79 0.56 -24.46
N GLU A 105 18.04 -0.52 -24.67
CA GLU A 105 18.46 -1.67 -25.50
C GLU A 105 17.43 -1.92 -26.60
N ASP A 106 17.87 -2.06 -27.86
CA ASP A 106 17.01 -2.27 -29.04
C ASP A 106 15.82 -1.29 -29.17
N GLY A 107 15.98 -0.05 -28.69
CA GLY A 107 14.94 0.98 -28.73
C GLY A 107 13.89 0.86 -27.62
N VAL A 108 14.06 -0.06 -26.67
CA VAL A 108 13.25 -0.20 -25.47
C VAL A 108 14.00 0.40 -24.29
N ILE A 109 13.38 1.38 -23.63
CA ILE A 109 13.89 1.91 -22.36
C ILE A 109 13.37 1.04 -21.23
N THR A 110 14.26 0.61 -20.36
CA THR A 110 13.98 -0.27 -19.22
C THR A 110 14.60 0.31 -17.95
N TYR A 111 13.82 0.38 -16.88
CA TYR A 111 14.34 0.70 -15.55
C TYR A 111 14.99 -0.54 -14.91
N THR A 112 16.18 -0.38 -14.34
CA THR A 112 16.89 -1.44 -13.59
C THR A 112 17.30 -0.90 -12.23
N GLU A 113 16.84 -1.55 -11.15
CA GLU A 113 17.27 -1.25 -9.77
C GLU A 113 18.77 -1.46 -9.55
#